data_AF-A0A0H2MD54-F1
#
_entry.id   AF-A0A0H2MD54-F1
#
_cell.length_a   1.000
_cell.length_b   1.000
_cell.length_c   1.000
_cell.angle_alpha   90.00
_cell.angle_beta   90.00
_cell.angle_gamma   90.00
#
_symmetry.space_group_name_H-M   'P 1'
#
loop_
_entity.id
_entity.type
_entity.pdbx_description
1 polymer ?
#
loop_
_entity_poly.entity_id
_entity_poly.type
_entity_poly.pdbx_seq_one_letter_code
_entity_poly.pdbx_strand_id
1 'polypeptide(L)'
;MEAGIGPLRGRLRALLAARSPAMARLAAVDVVMEQVLAAREHSLLGAVPALLEKHFTRLRQASLETMGEPDGVAEAGEWLHVFRKDMKNVLLAELDFRFQPIEGLLEALRMRQPECHE
;
A
#
# COMPACT_ATOMS: atom_id res chain seq x y z
N MET A 1 -0.34 -3.48 -10.52
CA MET A 1 0.67 -3.11 -9.50
C MET A 1 1.45 -4.33 -9.00
N GLU A 2 0.81 -5.45 -8.69
CA GLU A 2 1.51 -6.69 -8.28
C GLU A 2 2.63 -7.14 -9.24
N ALA A 3 2.42 -6.94 -10.56
CA ALA A 3 3.39 -7.31 -11.59
C ALA A 3 4.79 -6.64 -11.44
N GLY A 4 4.90 -5.53 -10.71
CA GLY A 4 6.18 -4.86 -10.47
C GLY A 4 6.77 -5.11 -9.08
N ILE A 5 5.91 -5.10 -8.04
CA ILE A 5 6.32 -5.16 -6.62
C ILE A 5 6.89 -6.54 -6.28
N GLY A 6 6.16 -7.62 -6.63
CA GLY A 6 6.60 -9.00 -6.33
C GLY A 6 7.97 -9.34 -6.94
N PRO A 7 8.20 -9.11 -8.25
CA PRO A 7 9.50 -9.34 -8.85
C PRO A 7 10.64 -8.50 -8.26
N LEU A 8 10.37 -7.26 -7.88
CA LEU A 8 11.38 -6.42 -7.22
C LEU A 8 11.77 -6.98 -5.85
N ARG A 9 10.78 -7.32 -5.02
CA ARG A 9 11.01 -7.94 -3.70
C ARG A 9 11.79 -9.25 -3.84
N GLY A 10 11.43 -10.10 -4.80
CA GLY A 10 12.16 -11.33 -5.11
C GLY A 10 13.63 -11.11 -5.45
N ARG A 11 13.94 -10.13 -6.31
CA ARG A 11 15.33 -9.76 -6.62
C ARG A 11 16.10 -9.25 -5.40
N LEU A 12 15.47 -8.41 -4.58
CA LEU A 12 16.11 -7.88 -3.36
C LEU A 12 16.42 -9.00 -2.35
N ARG A 13 15.52 -9.97 -2.17
CA ARG A 13 15.79 -11.16 -1.35
C ARG A 13 16.96 -11.97 -1.87
N ALA A 14 17.05 -12.19 -3.18
CA ALA A 14 18.16 -12.91 -3.78
C ALA A 14 19.50 -12.19 -3.53
N LEU A 15 19.51 -10.86 -3.69
CA LEU A 15 20.68 -10.04 -3.37
C LEU A 15 21.06 -10.11 -1.88
N LEU A 16 20.07 -10.06 -0.99
CA LEU A 16 20.27 -10.13 0.45
C LEU A 16 20.83 -11.50 0.86
N ALA A 17 20.26 -12.58 0.34
CA ALA A 17 20.72 -13.94 0.64
C ALA A 17 22.17 -14.20 0.18
N ALA A 18 22.59 -13.57 -0.91
CA ALA A 18 23.96 -13.67 -1.40
C ALA A 18 25.00 -12.91 -0.55
N ARG A 19 24.59 -12.09 0.43
CA ARG A 19 25.52 -11.31 1.27
C ARG A 19 26.19 -12.13 2.36
N SER A 20 25.43 -12.94 3.09
CA SER A 20 25.95 -13.76 4.19
C SER A 20 24.90 -14.77 4.69
N PRO A 21 25.30 -15.80 5.47
CA PRO A 21 24.35 -16.74 6.07
C PRO A 21 23.33 -16.10 7.02
N ALA A 22 23.68 -14.99 7.68
CA ALA A 22 22.73 -14.24 8.51
C ALA A 22 21.68 -13.52 7.64
N MET A 23 22.10 -12.89 6.55
CA MET A 23 21.21 -12.20 5.62
C MET A 23 20.34 -13.17 4.80
N ALA A 24 20.83 -14.37 4.49
CA ALA A 24 20.02 -15.44 3.91
C ALA A 24 18.87 -15.89 4.82
N ARG A 25 19.12 -15.97 6.14
CA ARG A 25 18.06 -16.26 7.12
C ARG A 25 17.02 -15.14 7.17
N LEU A 26 17.45 -13.87 7.12
CA LEU A 26 16.53 -12.74 7.05
C LEU A 26 15.69 -12.76 5.77
N ALA A 27 16.29 -13.04 4.61
CA ALA A 27 15.56 -13.21 3.36
C ALA A 27 14.51 -14.34 3.43
N ALA A 28 14.83 -15.45 4.09
CA ALA A 28 13.90 -16.55 4.31
C ALA A 28 12.72 -16.16 5.20
N VAL A 29 12.94 -15.35 6.24
CA VAL A 29 11.84 -14.78 7.05
C VAL A 29 10.91 -13.95 6.18
N ASP A 30 11.45 -13.09 5.32
CA ASP A 30 10.64 -12.25 4.42
C ASP A 30 9.80 -13.08 3.42
N VAL A 31 10.32 -14.24 2.96
CA VAL A 31 9.56 -15.20 2.14
C VAL A 31 8.38 -15.78 2.91
N VAL A 32 8.61 -16.26 4.14
CA VAL A 32 7.54 -16.85 4.97
C VAL A 32 6.48 -15.80 5.30
N MET A 33 6.90 -14.58 5.64
CA MET A 33 5.98 -13.48 5.91
C MET A 33 5.10 -13.15 4.72
N GLU A 34 5.65 -13.12 3.50
CA GLU A 34 4.85 -12.95 2.28
C GLU A 34 3.84 -14.08 2.11
N GLN A 35 4.25 -15.34 2.27
CA GLN A 35 3.34 -16.48 2.09
C GLN A 35 2.18 -16.45 3.09
N VAL A 36 2.47 -16.10 4.35
CA VAL A 36 1.45 -16.05 5.41
C VAL A 36 0.50 -14.88 5.22
N LEU A 37 0.99 -13.72 4.78
CA LEU A 37 0.20 -12.49 4.72
C LEU A 37 -0.49 -12.26 3.37
N ALA A 38 0.05 -12.78 2.26
CA ALA A 38 -0.39 -12.42 0.91
C ALA A 38 -1.90 -12.65 0.69
N ALA A 39 -2.44 -13.79 1.12
CA ALA A 39 -3.87 -14.08 0.96
C ALA A 39 -4.75 -13.10 1.75
N ARG A 40 -4.34 -12.78 2.98
CA ARG A 40 -5.08 -11.85 3.85
C ARG A 40 -4.98 -10.43 3.32
N GLU A 41 -3.81 -10.01 2.89
CA GLU A 41 -3.58 -8.70 2.27
C GLU A 41 -4.43 -8.54 1.01
N HIS A 42 -4.38 -9.52 0.09
CA HIS A 42 -5.16 -9.48 -1.14
C HIS A 42 -6.66 -9.39 -0.86
N SER A 43 -7.16 -10.16 0.11
CA SER A 43 -8.57 -10.11 0.53
C SER A 43 -8.96 -8.75 1.11
N LEU A 44 -8.12 -8.15 1.97
CA LEU A 44 -8.41 -6.86 2.61
C LEU A 44 -8.34 -5.71 1.61
N LEU A 45 -7.28 -5.64 0.80
CA LEU A 45 -7.10 -4.57 -0.19
C LEU A 45 -8.07 -4.72 -1.36
N GLY A 46 -8.48 -5.94 -1.71
CA GLY A 46 -9.53 -6.21 -2.69
C GLY A 46 -10.90 -5.64 -2.31
N ALA A 47 -11.14 -5.31 -1.03
CA ALA A 47 -12.37 -4.67 -0.58
C ALA A 47 -12.38 -3.14 -0.79
N VAL A 48 -11.23 -2.51 -1.08
CA VAL A 48 -11.09 -1.06 -1.22
C VAL A 48 -12.03 -0.47 -2.28
N PRO A 49 -12.18 -1.04 -3.50
CA PRO A 49 -13.11 -0.50 -4.49
C PRO A 49 -14.56 -0.44 -3.99
N ALA A 50 -15.01 -1.49 -3.29
CA ALA A 50 -16.36 -1.53 -2.73
C ALA A 50 -16.56 -0.51 -1.59
N LEU A 51 -15.52 -0.23 -0.80
CA LEU A 51 -15.57 0.84 0.20
C LEU A 51 -15.62 2.24 -0.43
N LEU A 52 -14.87 2.45 -1.52
CA LEU A 52 -14.91 3.71 -2.28
C LEU A 52 -16.27 3.93 -2.93
N GLU A 53 -16.95 2.89 -3.43
CA GLU A 53 -18.31 3.00 -3.96
C GLU A 53 -19.32 3.47 -2.89
N LYS A 54 -19.24 2.88 -1.69
CA LYS A 54 -20.06 3.32 -0.55
C LYS A 54 -19.76 4.76 -0.14
N HIS A 55 -18.49 5.16 -0.17
CA HIS A 55 -18.07 6.53 0.12
C HIS A 55 -18.60 7.52 -0.93
N PHE A 56 -18.47 7.17 -2.22
CA PHE A 56 -19.02 7.96 -3.32
C PHE A 56 -20.51 8.21 -3.16
N THR A 57 -21.28 7.15 -2.89
CA THR A 57 -22.74 7.24 -2.75
C THR A 57 -23.13 8.16 -1.61
N ARG A 58 -22.42 8.07 -0.48
CA ARG A 58 -22.63 8.92 0.69
C ARG A 58 -22.34 10.39 0.41
N LEU A 59 -21.21 10.70 -0.22
CA LEU A 59 -20.85 12.08 -0.58
C LEU A 59 -21.83 12.68 -1.58
N ARG A 60 -22.29 11.87 -2.55
CA ARG A 60 -23.31 12.29 -3.52
C ARG A 60 -24.66 12.55 -2.86
N GLN A 61 -25.07 11.73 -1.90
CA GLN A 61 -26.33 11.93 -1.18
C GLN A 61 -26.29 13.20 -0.34
N ALA A 62 -25.21 13.40 0.42
CA ALA A 62 -25.03 14.60 1.24
C ALA A 62 -25.05 15.89 0.39
N SER A 63 -24.43 15.89 -0.80
CA SER A 63 -24.46 17.07 -1.66
C SER A 63 -25.84 17.35 -2.24
N LEU A 64 -26.62 16.32 -2.57
CA LEU A 64 -28.01 16.49 -3.03
C LEU A 64 -28.93 17.05 -1.93
N GLU A 65 -28.67 16.71 -0.67
CA GLU A 65 -29.41 17.27 0.48
C GLU A 65 -29.11 18.77 0.66
N THR A 66 -27.86 19.20 0.54
CA THR A 66 -27.49 20.62 0.68
C THR A 66 -27.94 21.48 -0.52
N MET A 67 -27.99 20.92 -1.73
CA MET A 67 -28.52 21.62 -2.91
C MET A 67 -30.02 21.97 -2.83
N GLY A 68 -30.75 21.40 -1.86
CA GLY A 68 -32.14 21.79 -1.56
C GLY A 68 -32.27 23.12 -0.81
N GLU A 69 -31.16 23.68 -0.30
CA GLU A 69 -31.12 24.97 0.38
C GLU A 69 -30.78 26.13 -0.58
N PRO A 70 -31.32 27.35 -0.36
CA PRO A 70 -31.24 28.46 -1.30
C PRO A 70 -29.82 28.95 -1.66
N ASP A 71 -28.78 28.55 -0.91
CA ASP A 71 -27.36 28.90 -1.13
C ASP A 71 -26.53 27.79 -1.83
N GLY A 72 -27.12 26.61 -2.09
CA GLY A 72 -26.39 25.37 -2.40
C GLY A 72 -25.82 25.20 -3.83
N VAL A 73 -25.91 26.20 -4.71
CA VAL A 73 -25.51 26.07 -6.12
C VAL A 73 -23.97 26.00 -6.29
N ALA A 74 -23.21 26.59 -5.37
CA ALA A 74 -21.74 26.57 -5.41
C ALA A 74 -21.11 25.20 -5.04
N GLU A 75 -21.81 24.37 -4.27
CA GLU A 75 -21.29 23.10 -3.74
C GLU A 75 -21.41 21.90 -4.70
N ALA A 76 -22.11 22.07 -5.83
CA ALA A 76 -22.48 20.98 -6.75
C ALA A 76 -21.29 20.16 -7.29
N GLY A 77 -20.07 20.71 -7.27
CA GLY A 77 -18.84 20.04 -7.71
C GLY A 77 -17.82 19.73 -6.61
N GLU A 78 -18.00 20.26 -5.39
CA GLU A 78 -17.00 20.16 -4.33
C GLU A 78 -16.90 18.72 -3.78
N TRP A 79 -18.04 18.06 -3.59
CA TRP A 79 -18.10 16.68 -3.12
C TRP A 79 -17.34 15.70 -4.04
N LEU A 80 -17.34 15.94 -5.35
CA LEU A 80 -16.63 15.11 -6.31
C LEU A 80 -15.12 15.36 -6.25
N HIS A 81 -14.70 16.60 -5.98
CA HIS A 81 -13.30 16.92 -5.73
C HIS A 81 -12.79 16.24 -4.45
N VAL A 82 -13.58 16.28 -3.37
CA VAL A 82 -13.30 15.56 -2.12
C VAL A 82 -13.17 14.06 -2.39
N PHE A 83 -14.14 13.45 -3.08
CA PHE A 83 -14.07 12.03 -3.43
C PHE A 83 -12.80 11.66 -4.21
N ARG A 84 -12.43 12.45 -5.22
CA ARG A 84 -11.21 12.21 -6.02
C ARG A 84 -9.94 12.31 -5.18
N LYS A 85 -9.89 13.27 -4.26
CA LYS A 85 -8.78 13.42 -3.31
C LYS A 85 -8.69 12.20 -2.39
N ASP A 86 -9.79 11.77 -1.82
CA ASP A 86 -9.84 10.61 -0.93
C ASP A 86 -9.44 9.32 -1.65
N MET A 87 -9.97 9.10 -2.85
CA MET A 87 -9.60 7.97 -3.71
C MET A 87 -8.09 7.96 -3.97
N LYS A 88 -7.49 9.10 -4.34
CA LYS A 88 -6.05 9.20 -4.55
C LYS A 88 -5.26 8.89 -3.27
N ASN A 89 -5.70 9.42 -2.12
CA ASN A 89 -5.04 9.17 -0.84
C ASN A 89 -5.08 7.68 -0.46
N VAL A 90 -6.21 7.01 -0.67
CA VAL A 90 -6.36 5.57 -0.41
C VAL A 90 -5.46 4.76 -1.34
N LEU A 91 -5.41 5.09 -2.63
CA LEU A 91 -4.53 4.40 -3.59
C LEU A 91 -3.04 4.59 -3.25
N LEU A 92 -2.66 5.77 -2.79
CA LEU A 92 -1.30 6.03 -2.31
C LEU A 92 -0.98 5.26 -1.04
N ALA A 93 -1.92 5.20 -0.08
CA ALA A 93 -1.76 4.40 1.13
C ALA A 93 -1.66 2.90 0.85
N GLU A 94 -2.45 2.39 -0.10
CA GLU A 94 -2.34 1.00 -0.56
C GLU A 94 -0.95 0.73 -1.16
N LEU A 95 -0.46 1.65 -1.99
CA LEU A 95 0.87 1.53 -2.59
C LEU A 95 1.95 1.54 -1.51
N ASP A 96 1.91 2.51 -0.59
CA ASP A 96 2.85 2.66 0.51
C ASP A 96 2.93 1.39 1.36
N PHE A 97 1.78 0.85 1.77
CA PHE A 97 1.69 -0.41 2.50
C PHE A 97 2.38 -1.57 1.77
N ARG A 98 2.15 -1.71 0.47
CA ARG A 98 2.78 -2.77 -0.35
C ARG A 98 4.28 -2.55 -0.58
N PHE A 99 4.78 -1.33 -0.39
CA PHE A 99 6.19 -1.00 -0.55
C PHE A 99 7.00 -1.21 0.72
N GLN A 100 6.39 -1.23 1.91
CA GLN A 100 7.11 -1.41 3.19
C GLN A 100 8.07 -2.62 3.22
N PRO A 101 7.74 -3.81 2.68
CA PRO A 101 8.69 -4.92 2.67
C PRO A 101 9.92 -4.67 1.76
N ILE A 102 9.73 -3.93 0.67
CA ILE A 102 10.84 -3.53 -0.22
C ILE A 102 11.77 -2.57 0.51
N GLU A 103 11.21 -1.61 1.24
CA GLU A 103 11.99 -0.66 2.05
C GLU A 103 12.81 -1.38 3.11
N GLY A 104 12.20 -2.31 3.86
CA GLY A 104 12.92 -3.12 4.87
C GLY A 104 14.05 -3.95 4.28
N LEU A 105 13.87 -4.57 3.11
CA LEU A 105 14.94 -5.30 2.41
C LEU A 105 16.07 -4.37 1.94
N LEU A 106 15.73 -3.18 1.44
CA LEU A 106 16.72 -2.18 1.04
C LEU A 106 17.52 -1.65 2.23
N GLU A 107 16.85 -1.41 3.37
CA GLU A 107 17.52 -1.04 4.62
C GLU A 107 18.48 -2.12 5.08
N ALA A 108 18.06 -3.39 5.09
CA ALA A 108 18.92 -4.51 5.45
C ALA A 108 20.15 -4.63 4.53
N LEU A 109 20.00 -4.35 3.23
CA LEU A 109 21.11 -4.31 2.28
C LEU A 109 22.08 -3.13 2.51
N ARG A 110 21.59 -2.01 3.04
CA ARG A 110 22.38 -0.81 3.35
C ARG A 110 23.12 -0.93 4.69
N MET A 111 22.59 -1.73 5.63
CA MET A 111 23.28 -2.01 6.88
C MET A 111 24.58 -2.78 6.59
N ARG A 112 25.70 -2.05 6.64
CA ARG A 112 27.06 -2.60 6.52
C ARG A 112 27.23 -3.63 7.65
N GLN A 113 27.67 -4.86 7.32
CA GLN A 113 27.98 -5.85 8.36
C GLN A 113 28.95 -5.22 9.37
N PRO A 114 28.70 -5.31 10.69
CA PRO A 114 29.77 -5.09 11.64
C PRO A 114 30.83 -6.14 11.35
N GLU A 115 32.07 -5.69 11.13
CA GLU A 115 33.23 -6.55 10.94
C GLU A 115 33.33 -7.45 12.18
N CYS A 116 32.95 -8.73 12.03
CA CYS A 116 33.27 -9.71 13.04
C CYS A 116 34.73 -10.06 12.80
N HIS A 117 35.60 -9.32 13.48
CA HIS A 117 37.01 -9.68 13.65
C HIS A 117 37.12 -11.13 14.12
N GLU A 118 38.10 -11.86 13.54
CA GLU A 118 38.51 -13.22 13.89
C GLU A 118 38.79 -13.41 15.40
#